data_AF-F0Y557-F1
#
_entry.id   AF-F0Y557-F1
#
_cell.length_a   1.000
_cell.length_b   1.000
_cell.length_c   1.000
_cell.angle_alpha   90.00
_cell.angle_beta   90.00
_cell.angle_gamma   90.00
#
_symmetry.space_group_name_H-M   'P 1'
#
loop_
_entity.id
_entity.type
_entity.pdbx_description
1 polymer ?
#
loop_
_entity_poly.entity_id
_entity_poly.type
_entity_poly.pdbx_seq_one_letter_code
_entity_poly.pdbx_strand_id
1 'polypeptide(L)'
;MAPPGGLRVAKPFAERVQSGKGKLIRGALALLLNWLVIAWWMHYRHHSMEAQRPVDVHKAPPARPPPPARSDSAPKAAPKAAPKAAPEAAPRARPRPPPAERPRAAAAARSDPYATNETLVLGAERCAAFRAANPKLQRRFAPAGLFNSATNALWRTVLNNCRLTANGRHDLFMTPWGKHNPASWRGKHTAKMFSNASVLKWAPRLASVLPLVIVKDPLTWMPSTCRHPYAVRLHMAQKQSKTCPSPHLAKPVSVAFQADRVLRYDSLPALWRDWHAEYYDAPYPRLMLRSEDLLFDPAGVARTVCDCLGGDLAAEADFVIEGGKKGVAFGHAQDTKGRRDALAFYGDATRRFENYAPDDLAFVAAALGDFAPFRYFRYDRGVS
;
A
#
# COMPACT_ATOMS: atom_id res chain seq x y z
N MET A 1 23.68 -19.93 68.12
CA MET A 1 22.23 -19.76 68.37
C MET A 1 21.50 -19.83 67.04
N ALA A 2 20.79 -20.93 66.79
CA ALA A 2 19.99 -21.15 65.58
C ALA A 2 18.49 -21.02 65.95
N PRO A 3 17.63 -20.46 65.08
CA PRO A 3 16.20 -20.39 65.36
C PRO A 3 15.50 -21.74 65.11
N PRO A 4 14.40 -22.03 65.84
CA PRO A 4 13.71 -23.31 65.79
C PRO A 4 12.87 -23.48 64.50
N GLY A 5 12.85 -24.72 64.01
CA GLY A 5 12.10 -25.14 62.83
C GLY A 5 10.59 -25.11 63.04
N GLY A 6 9.89 -24.45 62.10
CA GLY A 6 8.44 -24.46 62.01
C GLY A 6 7.90 -25.70 61.31
N LEU A 7 6.98 -26.40 61.98
CA LEU A 7 6.16 -27.49 61.42
C LEU A 7 5.39 -27.02 60.17
N ARG A 8 5.49 -27.79 59.08
CA ARG A 8 4.62 -27.65 57.90
C ARG A 8 3.34 -28.45 58.12
N VAL A 9 2.22 -27.75 58.27
CA VAL A 9 0.87 -28.32 58.26
C VAL A 9 0.52 -28.71 56.81
N ALA A 10 0.21 -29.99 56.59
CA ALA A 10 -0.27 -30.50 55.31
C ALA A 10 -1.68 -29.95 55.02
N LYS A 11 -1.87 -29.36 53.83
CA LYS A 11 -3.20 -28.95 53.34
C LYS A 11 -4.04 -30.18 52.94
N PRO A 12 -5.35 -30.19 53.21
CA PRO A 12 -6.22 -31.32 52.92
C PRO A 12 -6.41 -31.53 51.41
N PHE A 13 -6.48 -32.80 51.02
CA PHE A 13 -6.52 -33.34 49.65
C PHE A 13 -7.92 -33.23 48.99
N ALA A 14 -8.78 -32.33 49.45
CA ALA A 14 -10.19 -32.26 49.06
C ALA A 14 -10.48 -31.03 48.18
N GLU A 15 -9.76 -30.84 47.08
CA GLU A 15 -10.09 -29.77 46.11
C GLU A 15 -9.63 -30.05 44.67
N ARG A 16 -9.55 -31.33 44.27
CA ARG A 16 -9.00 -31.72 42.94
C ARG A 16 -9.97 -32.49 42.04
N VAL A 17 -11.29 -32.27 42.15
CA VAL A 17 -12.29 -32.92 41.26
C VAL A 17 -13.20 -31.94 40.48
N GLN A 18 -13.20 -30.63 40.75
CA GLN A 18 -14.12 -29.69 40.07
C GLN A 18 -13.56 -28.92 38.86
N SER A 19 -12.31 -29.12 38.41
CA SER A 19 -11.73 -28.26 37.35
C SER A 19 -11.80 -28.81 35.90
N GLY A 20 -12.35 -30.01 35.68
CA GLY A 20 -12.36 -30.65 34.36
C GLY A 20 -13.46 -30.15 33.41
N LYS A 21 -14.69 -29.99 33.89
CA LYS A 21 -15.85 -29.67 33.03
C LYS A 21 -15.83 -28.23 32.50
N GLY A 22 -15.30 -27.28 33.27
CA GLY A 22 -15.20 -25.87 32.84
C GLY A 22 -14.22 -25.64 31.68
N LYS A 23 -13.17 -26.46 31.54
CA LYS A 23 -12.19 -26.33 30.45
C LYS A 23 -12.72 -26.85 29.11
N LEU A 24 -13.50 -27.94 29.12
CA LEU A 24 -14.15 -28.48 27.93
C LEU A 24 -15.20 -27.52 27.36
N ILE A 25 -16.04 -26.93 28.23
CA ILE A 25 -17.05 -25.96 27.80
C ILE A 25 -16.41 -24.69 27.21
N ARG A 26 -15.34 -24.18 27.84
CA ARG A 26 -14.59 -23.01 27.33
C ARG A 26 -13.91 -23.30 25.98
N GLY A 27 -13.36 -24.50 25.80
CA GLY A 27 -12.78 -24.93 24.53
C GLY A 27 -13.81 -25.04 23.40
N ALA A 28 -14.97 -25.65 23.70
CA ALA A 28 -16.06 -25.76 22.74
C ALA A 28 -16.64 -24.39 22.34
N LEU A 29 -16.84 -23.47 23.30
CA LEU A 29 -17.29 -22.11 23.02
C LEU A 29 -16.29 -21.34 22.15
N ALA A 30 -14.99 -21.46 22.41
CA ALA A 30 -13.96 -20.79 21.62
C ALA A 30 -13.94 -21.30 20.16
N LEU A 31 -14.11 -22.61 19.96
CA LEU A 31 -14.21 -23.20 18.62
C LEU A 31 -15.48 -22.75 17.89
N LEU A 32 -16.61 -22.70 18.59
CA LEU A 32 -17.89 -22.25 18.02
C LEU A 32 -17.85 -20.77 17.62
N LEU A 33 -17.27 -19.91 18.47
CA LEU A 33 -17.05 -18.49 18.17
C LEU A 33 -16.14 -18.31 16.95
N ASN A 34 -15.06 -19.09 16.85
CA ASN A 34 -14.18 -19.05 15.67
C ASN A 34 -14.93 -19.47 14.39
N TRP A 35 -15.75 -20.52 14.47
CA TRP A 35 -16.58 -20.97 13.34
C TRP A 35 -17.60 -19.91 12.92
N LEU A 36 -18.26 -19.23 13.87
CA LEU A 36 -19.21 -18.16 13.57
C LEU A 36 -18.54 -16.95 12.93
N VAL A 37 -17.32 -16.58 13.36
CA VAL A 37 -16.54 -15.50 12.72
C VAL A 37 -16.16 -15.88 11.28
N ILE A 38 -15.77 -17.12 11.04
CA ILE A 38 -15.44 -17.62 9.69
C ILE A 38 -16.68 -17.63 8.80
N ALA A 39 -17.81 -18.15 9.29
CA ALA A 39 -19.07 -18.19 8.56
C ALA A 39 -19.58 -16.78 8.24
N TRP A 40 -19.53 -15.86 9.20
CA TRP A 40 -19.88 -14.45 9.00
C TRP A 40 -18.96 -13.79 7.95
N TRP A 41 -17.65 -14.04 8.01
CA TRP A 41 -16.71 -13.51 7.02
C TRP A 41 -16.96 -14.06 5.61
N MET A 42 -17.26 -15.35 5.48
CA MET A 42 -17.62 -15.96 4.18
C MET A 42 -18.92 -15.39 3.63
N HIS A 43 -19.95 -15.24 4.47
CA HIS A 43 -21.23 -14.66 4.08
C HIS A 43 -21.09 -13.18 3.67
N TYR A 44 -20.35 -12.38 4.45
CA TYR A 44 -20.05 -10.99 4.13
C TYR A 44 -19.29 -10.86 2.81
N ARG A 45 -18.33 -11.76 2.56
CA ARG A 45 -17.56 -11.79 1.30
C ARG A 45 -18.42 -12.17 0.10
N HIS A 46 -19.35 -13.11 0.25
CA HIS A 46 -20.30 -13.48 -0.81
C HIS A 46 -21.18 -12.29 -1.20
N HIS A 47 -21.81 -11.63 -0.24
CA HIS A 47 -22.66 -10.46 -0.51
C HIS A 47 -21.88 -9.25 -1.06
N SER A 48 -20.63 -9.06 -0.62
CA SER A 48 -19.77 -7.99 -1.16
C SER A 48 -19.39 -8.22 -2.63
N MET A 49 -19.32 -9.48 -3.09
CA MET A 49 -19.07 -9.81 -4.49
C MET A 49 -20.33 -9.66 -5.34
N GLU A 50 -21.50 -9.92 -4.78
CA GLU A 50 -22.79 -9.79 -5.47
C GLU A 50 -23.19 -8.33 -5.70
N ALA A 51 -22.84 -7.44 -4.75
CA ALA A 51 -23.00 -5.99 -4.89
C ALA A 51 -22.05 -5.34 -5.92
N GLN A 52 -21.11 -6.11 -6.50
CA GLN A 52 -20.18 -5.66 -7.54
C GLN A 52 -20.43 -6.33 -8.89
N ARG A 53 -21.54 -7.07 -9.06
CA ARG A 53 -21.94 -7.52 -10.39
C ARG A 53 -22.20 -6.30 -11.28
N PRO A 54 -21.52 -6.17 -12.43
CA PRO A 54 -21.82 -5.11 -13.38
C PRO A 54 -23.29 -5.25 -13.80
N VAL A 55 -24.00 -4.12 -13.83
CA VAL A 55 -25.32 -4.04 -14.44
C VAL A 55 -25.16 -4.48 -15.90
N ASP A 56 -25.87 -5.54 -16.30
CA ASP A 56 -25.91 -6.00 -17.69
C ASP A 56 -26.50 -4.88 -18.57
N VAL A 57 -25.64 -4.12 -19.25
CA VAL A 57 -26.04 -3.09 -20.24
C VAL A 57 -26.39 -3.75 -21.60
N HIS A 58 -26.54 -5.08 -21.65
CA HIS A 58 -26.96 -5.81 -22.84
C HIS A 58 -28.34 -6.47 -22.68
N LYS A 59 -29.36 -5.63 -22.51
CA LYS A 59 -30.73 -5.95 -22.96
C LYS A 59 -31.22 -4.85 -23.89
N ALA A 60 -30.71 -4.87 -25.12
CA ALA A 60 -31.43 -4.25 -26.24
C ALA A 60 -32.69 -5.10 -26.52
N PRO A 61 -33.83 -4.48 -26.88
CA PRO A 61 -35.03 -5.21 -27.25
C PRO A 61 -34.77 -6.10 -28.49
N PRO A 62 -35.45 -7.26 -28.60
CA PRO A 62 -35.22 -8.19 -29.69
C PRO A 62 -35.55 -7.54 -31.04
N ALA A 63 -34.63 -7.69 -32.00
CA ALA A 63 -34.83 -7.30 -33.39
C ALA A 63 -36.01 -8.09 -34.00
N ARG A 64 -36.80 -7.41 -34.84
CA ARG A 64 -37.88 -8.04 -35.62
C ARG A 64 -37.33 -9.20 -36.46
N PRO A 65 -38.09 -10.30 -36.60
CA PRO A 65 -37.70 -11.39 -37.49
C PRO A 65 -37.70 -10.93 -38.95
N PRO A 66 -36.75 -11.40 -39.77
CA PRO A 66 -36.74 -11.13 -41.20
C PRO A 66 -37.91 -11.85 -41.91
N PRO A 67 -38.38 -11.32 -43.05
CA PRO A 67 -39.43 -11.95 -43.84
C PRO A 67 -38.95 -13.30 -44.42
N PRO A 68 -39.87 -14.25 -44.64
CA PRO A 68 -39.54 -15.60 -45.09
C PRO A 68 -38.93 -15.60 -46.49
N ALA A 69 -37.88 -16.41 -46.65
CA ALA A 69 -37.22 -16.66 -47.92
C ALA A 69 -38.15 -17.41 -48.88
N ARG A 70 -38.28 -16.89 -50.10
CA ARG A 70 -38.85 -17.62 -51.24
C ARG A 70 -37.85 -18.71 -51.67
N SER A 71 -38.32 -19.94 -51.67
CA SER A 71 -37.69 -21.08 -52.33
C SER A 71 -38.05 -21.07 -53.81
N ASP A 72 -37.06 -21.15 -54.70
CA ASP A 72 -37.22 -21.75 -56.02
C ASP A 72 -35.86 -22.24 -56.58
N SER A 73 -35.76 -23.57 -56.66
CA SER A 73 -35.41 -24.34 -57.86
C SER A 73 -34.00 -24.29 -58.51
N ALA A 74 -33.35 -25.46 -58.41
CA ALA A 74 -32.58 -26.22 -59.43
C ALA A 74 -31.07 -25.92 -59.69
N PRO A 75 -30.24 -26.98 -59.88
CA PRO A 75 -28.79 -26.87 -60.01
C PRO A 75 -28.36 -26.63 -61.46
N LYS A 76 -27.42 -25.70 -61.67
CA LYS A 76 -26.70 -25.50 -62.94
C LYS A 76 -25.22 -25.82 -62.77
N ALA A 77 -24.70 -26.54 -63.77
CA ALA A 77 -23.36 -27.11 -63.85
C ALA A 77 -22.22 -26.10 -63.66
N ALA A 78 -21.13 -26.58 -63.05
CA ALA A 78 -19.90 -25.84 -62.79
C ALA A 78 -19.07 -25.63 -64.08
N PRO A 79 -18.60 -24.40 -64.37
CA PRO A 79 -17.52 -24.17 -65.31
C PRO A 79 -16.15 -24.23 -64.62
N LYS A 80 -15.17 -24.77 -65.37
CA LYS A 80 -13.75 -24.93 -65.01
C LYS A 80 -13.12 -23.60 -64.56
N ALA A 81 -12.41 -23.64 -63.44
CA ALA A 81 -11.69 -22.51 -62.86
C ALA A 81 -10.41 -22.17 -63.66
N ALA A 82 -10.27 -20.90 -64.03
CA ALA A 82 -9.02 -20.29 -64.47
C ALA A 82 -8.13 -19.91 -63.26
N PRO A 83 -6.80 -19.83 -63.43
CA PRO A 83 -5.87 -19.54 -62.33
C PRO A 83 -6.06 -18.11 -61.81
N LYS A 84 -6.36 -18.00 -60.51
CA LYS A 84 -6.52 -16.73 -59.79
C LYS A 84 -5.14 -16.17 -59.43
N ALA A 85 -4.91 -14.92 -59.83
CA ALA A 85 -3.73 -14.13 -59.53
C ALA A 85 -3.49 -13.98 -58.01
N ALA A 86 -2.22 -13.84 -57.65
CA ALA A 86 -1.75 -13.66 -56.27
C ALA A 86 -2.35 -12.41 -55.62
N PRO A 87 -2.68 -12.46 -54.31
CA PRO A 87 -3.25 -11.33 -53.60
C PRO A 87 -2.23 -10.20 -53.43
N GLU A 88 -2.62 -9.02 -53.89
CA GLU A 88 -1.93 -7.75 -53.72
C GLU A 88 -1.76 -7.43 -52.22
N ALA A 89 -0.55 -7.08 -51.82
CA ALA A 89 -0.18 -6.84 -50.43
C ALA A 89 -0.93 -5.63 -49.87
N ALA A 90 -1.69 -5.85 -48.79
CA ALA A 90 -2.43 -4.79 -48.11
C ALA A 90 -1.48 -3.66 -47.63
N PRO A 91 -1.87 -2.39 -47.80
CA PRO A 91 -1.04 -1.25 -47.43
C PRO A 91 -0.77 -1.23 -45.91
N ARG A 92 0.50 -1.10 -45.54
CA ARG A 92 0.94 -1.00 -44.14
C ARG A 92 0.27 0.21 -43.48
N ALA A 93 -0.50 -0.04 -42.42
CA ALA A 93 -1.13 1.00 -41.62
C ALA A 93 -0.05 1.97 -41.08
N ARG A 94 -0.22 3.26 -41.35
CA ARG A 94 0.66 4.31 -40.82
C ARG A 94 0.58 4.32 -39.29
N PRO A 95 1.70 4.47 -38.57
CA PRO A 95 1.67 4.63 -37.11
C PRO A 95 0.81 5.84 -36.74
N ARG A 96 -0.13 5.62 -35.80
CA ARG A 96 -0.97 6.71 -35.28
C ARG A 96 -0.06 7.76 -34.61
N PRO A 97 -0.30 9.06 -34.84
CA PRO A 97 0.41 10.10 -34.11
C PRO A 97 0.16 9.96 -32.60
N PRO A 98 1.14 10.29 -31.75
CA PRO A 98 0.94 10.30 -30.31
C PRO A 98 -0.25 11.22 -29.96
N PRO A 99 -1.11 10.83 -29.00
CA PRO A 99 -2.24 11.66 -28.60
C PRO A 99 -1.76 13.04 -28.16
N ALA A 100 -2.40 14.08 -28.69
CA ALA A 100 -2.10 15.47 -28.33
C ALA A 100 -2.23 15.66 -26.82
N GLU A 101 -1.21 16.25 -26.22
CA GLU A 101 -1.14 16.53 -24.79
C GLU A 101 -2.23 17.55 -24.43
N ARG A 102 -3.28 17.12 -23.71
CA ARG A 102 -4.35 18.03 -23.28
C ARG A 102 -3.75 19.09 -22.34
N PRO A 103 -4.09 20.39 -22.52
CA PRO A 103 -3.68 21.44 -21.60
C PRO A 103 -4.07 21.05 -20.17
N ARG A 104 -3.10 20.96 -19.26
CA ARG A 104 -3.37 20.80 -17.84
C ARG A 104 -4.19 22.01 -17.39
N ALA A 105 -5.40 21.79 -16.89
CA ALA A 105 -6.11 22.83 -16.15
C ALA A 105 -5.15 23.36 -15.07
N ALA A 106 -4.99 24.68 -15.00
CA ALA A 106 -4.11 25.31 -14.02
C ALA A 106 -4.55 24.84 -12.63
N ALA A 107 -3.72 24.00 -12.00
CA ALA A 107 -4.00 23.51 -10.66
C ALA A 107 -4.08 24.73 -9.73
N ALA A 108 -5.22 24.90 -9.04
CA ALA A 108 -5.33 25.88 -7.98
C ALA A 108 -4.11 25.73 -7.05
N ALA A 109 -3.49 26.85 -6.66
CA ALA A 109 -2.29 26.86 -5.83
C ALA A 109 -2.52 25.97 -4.61
N ARG A 110 -1.76 24.87 -4.53
CA ARG A 110 -1.88 23.91 -3.43
C ARG A 110 -1.29 24.58 -2.20
N SER A 111 -2.05 24.63 -1.10
CA SER A 111 -1.53 25.00 0.22
C SER A 111 -0.71 23.84 0.79
N ASP A 112 0.35 23.46 0.07
CA ASP A 112 1.33 22.47 0.50
C ASP A 112 2.33 23.17 1.43
N PRO A 113 2.49 22.79 2.71
CA PRO A 113 3.45 23.41 3.62
C PRO A 113 4.90 23.24 3.16
N TYR A 114 5.17 22.33 2.23
CA TYR A 114 6.47 22.16 1.60
C TYR A 114 6.67 23.08 0.38
N ALA A 115 5.68 23.91 0.03
CA ALA A 115 5.66 24.86 -1.07
C ALA A 115 6.13 24.25 -2.40
N THR A 116 5.46 23.18 -2.79
CA THR A 116 5.62 22.53 -4.10
C THR A 116 4.28 22.46 -4.80
N ASN A 117 4.26 22.79 -6.09
CA ASN A 117 3.08 22.67 -6.96
C ASN A 117 3.07 21.34 -7.73
N GLU A 118 4.05 20.47 -7.49
CA GLU A 118 4.29 19.24 -8.25
C GLU A 118 4.20 18.00 -7.35
N THR A 119 3.84 16.87 -7.94
CA THR A 119 3.98 15.56 -7.29
C THR A 119 5.45 15.14 -7.32
N LEU A 120 6.06 14.94 -6.15
CA LEU A 120 7.46 14.52 -6.05
C LEU A 120 7.57 13.00 -6.01
N VAL A 121 8.32 12.42 -6.95
CA VAL A 121 8.51 10.97 -7.09
C VAL A 121 9.95 10.64 -7.48
N LEU A 122 10.67 9.93 -6.61
CA LEU A 122 11.98 9.36 -6.93
C LEU A 122 11.83 8.00 -7.61
N GLY A 123 12.71 7.69 -8.55
CA GLY A 123 12.75 6.38 -9.22
C GLY A 123 11.92 6.29 -10.50
N ALA A 124 11.21 7.36 -10.88
CA ALA A 124 10.40 7.42 -12.10
C ALA A 124 11.25 7.17 -13.37
N GLU A 125 12.54 7.50 -13.33
CA GLU A 125 13.50 7.23 -14.41
C GLU A 125 13.66 5.72 -14.71
N ARG A 126 13.34 4.84 -13.75
CA ARG A 126 13.46 3.38 -13.89
C ARG A 126 12.22 2.71 -14.48
N CYS A 127 11.14 3.47 -14.68
CA CYS A 127 9.86 2.93 -15.12
C CYS A 127 9.92 2.31 -16.53
N ALA A 128 10.63 2.95 -17.46
CA ALA A 128 10.78 2.42 -18.82
C ALA A 128 11.46 1.03 -18.81
N ALA A 129 12.56 0.89 -18.07
CA ALA A 129 13.26 -0.38 -17.89
C ALA A 129 12.38 -1.43 -17.20
N PHE A 130 11.61 -1.04 -16.18
CA PHE A 130 10.66 -1.94 -15.52
C PHE A 130 9.60 -2.47 -16.48
N ARG A 131 9.02 -1.61 -17.33
CA ARG A 131 8.04 -2.02 -18.34
C ARG A 131 8.65 -2.92 -19.40
N ALA A 132 9.87 -2.65 -19.83
CA ALA A 132 10.57 -3.48 -20.82
C ALA A 132 10.88 -4.89 -20.28
N ALA A 133 11.32 -5.00 -19.03
CA ALA A 133 11.69 -6.28 -18.40
C ALA A 133 10.50 -7.15 -17.95
N ASN A 134 9.28 -6.59 -17.95
CA ASN A 134 8.10 -7.25 -17.40
C ASN A 134 6.90 -7.12 -18.35
N PRO A 135 6.34 -8.23 -18.87
CA PRO A 135 5.09 -8.19 -19.63
C PRO A 135 3.97 -7.55 -18.82
N LYS A 136 3.09 -6.77 -19.48
CA LYS A 136 2.01 -6.01 -18.83
C LYS A 136 1.17 -6.85 -17.85
N LEU A 137 0.88 -8.11 -18.19
CA LEU A 137 0.10 -9.03 -17.34
C LEU A 137 0.82 -9.50 -16.06
N GLN A 138 2.15 -9.43 -16.03
CA GLN A 138 2.98 -9.84 -14.89
C GLN A 138 3.35 -8.68 -13.97
N ARG A 139 3.21 -7.43 -14.44
CA ARG A 139 3.52 -6.25 -13.64
C ARG A 139 2.58 -6.20 -12.44
N ARG A 140 3.17 -5.97 -11.27
CA ARG A 140 2.46 -5.79 -10.02
C ARG A 140 3.02 -4.57 -9.32
N PHE A 141 2.19 -3.82 -8.60
CA PHE A 141 2.68 -2.85 -7.62
C PHE A 141 2.43 -3.36 -6.21
N ALA A 142 3.22 -2.88 -5.26
CA ALA A 142 3.08 -3.25 -3.87
C ALA A 142 3.53 -2.12 -2.94
N PRO A 143 2.72 -1.70 -1.95
CA PRO A 143 3.14 -0.66 -1.01
C PRO A 143 4.28 -1.18 -0.11
N ALA A 144 5.23 -0.29 0.14
CA ALA A 144 6.27 -0.44 1.16
C ALA A 144 6.39 0.86 1.93
N GLY A 145 6.75 0.81 3.20
CA GLY A 145 6.93 2.01 4.02
C GLY A 145 7.14 1.66 5.48
N LEU A 146 7.76 2.57 6.24
CA LEU A 146 7.76 2.48 7.70
C LEU A 146 6.32 2.45 8.25
N PHE A 147 6.13 2.03 9.49
CA PHE A 147 4.85 2.18 10.17
C PHE A 147 4.40 3.65 10.14
N ASN A 148 3.09 3.93 10.20
CA ASN A 148 2.54 5.31 10.18
C ASN A 148 2.83 6.18 8.94
N SER A 149 3.19 5.58 7.80
CA SER A 149 3.52 6.30 6.55
C SER A 149 2.39 6.28 5.51
N ALA A 150 1.16 5.90 5.88
CA ALA A 150 0.01 5.83 4.97
C ALA A 150 0.10 4.79 3.82
N THR A 151 0.84 3.69 4.01
CA THR A 151 0.94 2.57 3.05
C THR A 151 -0.42 2.03 2.57
N ASN A 152 -1.44 2.03 3.44
CA ASN A 152 -2.77 1.54 3.10
C ASN A 152 -3.53 2.53 2.21
N ALA A 153 -3.47 3.83 2.50
CA ALA A 153 -4.04 4.87 1.63
C ALA A 153 -3.40 4.79 0.24
N LEU A 154 -2.07 4.66 0.16
CA LEU A 154 -1.37 4.54 -1.11
C LEU A 154 -1.90 3.36 -1.93
N TRP A 155 -1.95 2.18 -1.32
CA TRP A 155 -2.43 0.98 -1.99
C TRP A 155 -3.86 1.14 -2.52
N ARG A 156 -4.79 1.68 -1.71
CA ARG A 156 -6.17 1.88 -2.14
C ARG A 156 -6.31 2.94 -3.22
N THR A 157 -5.60 4.05 -3.11
CA THR A 157 -5.58 5.11 -4.13
C THR A 157 -5.12 4.56 -5.47
N VAL A 158 -4.03 3.78 -5.51
CA VAL A 158 -3.56 3.20 -6.78
C VAL A 158 -4.51 2.09 -7.25
N LEU A 159 -4.95 1.19 -6.36
CA LEU A 159 -5.83 0.08 -6.71
C LEU A 159 -7.13 0.56 -7.38
N ASN A 160 -7.77 1.57 -6.81
CA ASN A 160 -9.08 2.02 -7.30
C ASN A 160 -8.98 2.86 -8.58
N ASN A 161 -7.81 3.45 -8.85
CA ASN A 161 -7.65 4.42 -9.93
C ASN A 161 -6.73 3.96 -11.06
N CYS A 162 -6.08 2.82 -10.93
CA CYS A 162 -5.10 2.35 -11.91
C CYS A 162 -5.51 1.04 -12.58
N ARG A 163 -5.89 1.10 -13.86
CA ARG A 163 -6.33 -0.07 -14.63
C ARG A 163 -5.21 -0.56 -15.52
N LEU A 164 -4.54 -1.66 -15.15
CA LEU A 164 -3.55 -2.30 -16.04
C LEU A 164 -4.21 -3.18 -17.10
N THR A 165 -5.38 -3.75 -16.83
CA THR A 165 -6.12 -4.62 -17.77
C THR A 165 -7.61 -4.49 -17.48
N ALA A 166 -8.46 -4.90 -18.41
CA ALA A 166 -9.91 -4.90 -18.20
C ALA A 166 -10.35 -5.70 -16.96
N ASN A 167 -9.74 -6.87 -16.70
CA ASN A 167 -10.28 -7.85 -15.73
C ASN A 167 -9.30 -8.29 -14.63
N GLY A 168 -8.06 -7.80 -14.63
CA GLY A 168 -7.00 -8.29 -13.75
C GLY A 168 -6.71 -7.38 -12.56
N ARG A 169 -6.50 -7.98 -11.38
CA ARG A 169 -5.85 -7.34 -10.24
C ARG A 169 -4.34 -7.36 -10.42
N HIS A 170 -3.74 -6.18 -10.45
CA HIS A 170 -2.28 -6.00 -10.58
C HIS A 170 -1.67 -5.37 -9.33
N ASP A 171 -2.40 -5.43 -8.23
CA ASP A 171 -1.97 -4.97 -6.93
C ASP A 171 -1.53 -6.13 -6.04
N LEU A 172 -0.59 -5.85 -5.15
CA LEU A 172 -0.32 -6.65 -3.98
C LEU A 172 -0.54 -5.76 -2.76
N PHE A 173 -1.17 -6.27 -1.72
CA PHE A 173 -1.38 -5.53 -0.48
C PHE A 173 -0.05 -5.20 0.24
N MET A 174 1.03 -5.92 -0.08
CA MET A 174 2.39 -5.67 0.41
C MET A 174 3.42 -6.27 -0.54
N THR A 175 4.67 -5.81 -0.43
CA THR A 175 5.79 -6.42 -1.14
C THR A 175 5.97 -7.89 -0.70
N PRO A 176 6.51 -8.77 -1.56
CA PRO A 176 6.72 -10.17 -1.21
C PRO A 176 7.57 -10.40 0.02
N TRP A 177 8.48 -9.48 0.34
CA TRP A 177 9.32 -9.54 1.53
C TRP A 177 8.74 -8.78 2.73
N GLY A 178 7.48 -8.31 2.68
CA GLY A 178 6.79 -7.67 3.78
C GLY A 178 6.75 -6.15 3.69
N LYS A 179 5.55 -5.58 3.95
CA LYS A 179 5.23 -4.15 3.80
C LYS A 179 6.16 -3.18 4.53
N HIS A 180 6.58 -3.56 5.74
CA HIS A 180 7.40 -2.71 6.60
C HIS A 180 8.87 -3.15 6.61
N ASN A 181 9.20 -4.26 5.95
CA ASN A 181 10.55 -4.79 5.96
C ASN A 181 11.46 -3.96 5.03
N PRO A 182 12.73 -3.81 5.39
CA PRO A 182 13.65 -3.01 4.61
C PRO A 182 14.03 -3.72 3.29
N ALA A 183 14.62 -2.98 2.35
CA ALA A 183 14.87 -3.48 0.99
C ALA A 183 15.80 -4.70 0.94
N SER A 184 16.78 -4.77 1.84
CA SER A 184 17.75 -5.87 1.93
C SER A 184 17.12 -7.25 2.21
N TRP A 185 15.84 -7.29 2.58
CA TRP A 185 15.08 -8.51 2.82
C TRP A 185 14.49 -9.11 1.56
N ARG A 186 14.48 -8.37 0.44
CA ARG A 186 14.04 -8.88 -0.85
C ARG A 186 14.84 -10.13 -1.23
N GLY A 187 14.14 -11.25 -1.40
CA GLY A 187 14.75 -12.57 -1.71
C GLY A 187 15.31 -13.32 -0.50
N LYS A 188 15.39 -12.70 0.68
CA LYS A 188 15.82 -13.34 1.94
C LYS A 188 14.65 -13.66 2.88
N HIS A 189 13.52 -13.00 2.66
CA HIS A 189 12.28 -13.22 3.39
C HIS A 189 11.10 -13.25 2.42
N THR A 190 10.14 -14.12 2.71
CA THR A 190 8.88 -14.21 2.00
C THR A 190 7.74 -14.08 3.00
N ALA A 191 6.93 -13.05 2.85
CA ALA A 191 5.76 -12.82 3.67
C ALA A 191 4.83 -14.04 3.59
N LYS A 192 4.20 -14.41 4.70
CA LYS A 192 3.40 -15.64 4.82
C LYS A 192 2.37 -15.81 3.69
N MET A 193 1.75 -14.71 3.25
CA MET A 193 0.75 -14.71 2.16
C MET A 193 1.30 -15.10 0.78
N PHE A 194 2.61 -15.08 0.59
CA PHE A 194 3.31 -15.50 -0.63
C PHE A 194 4.19 -16.73 -0.43
N SER A 195 4.12 -17.35 0.75
CA SER A 195 4.84 -18.59 1.04
C SER A 195 4.05 -19.82 0.57
N ASN A 196 4.70 -20.98 0.60
CA ASN A 196 4.05 -22.27 0.34
C ASN A 196 2.92 -22.60 1.35
N ALA A 197 2.93 -21.94 2.51
CA ALA A 197 1.86 -22.03 3.50
C ALA A 197 0.64 -21.13 3.16
N SER A 198 0.70 -20.36 2.06
CA SER A 198 -0.45 -19.56 1.62
C SER A 198 -1.51 -20.44 0.95
N VAL A 199 -2.79 -20.11 1.20
CA VAL A 199 -3.93 -20.80 0.57
C VAL A 199 -3.86 -20.72 -0.96
N LEU A 200 -3.24 -19.65 -1.49
CA LEU A 200 -3.12 -19.42 -2.93
C LEU A 200 -2.01 -20.23 -3.59
N LYS A 201 -1.07 -20.80 -2.81
CA LYS A 201 0.15 -21.49 -3.30
C LYS A 201 0.86 -20.76 -4.45
N TRP A 202 0.80 -19.42 -4.43
CA TRP A 202 1.27 -18.56 -5.51
C TRP A 202 2.14 -17.45 -4.94
N ALA A 203 3.25 -17.19 -5.63
CA ALA A 203 4.16 -16.09 -5.34
C ALA A 203 4.44 -15.32 -6.65
N PRO A 204 4.42 -13.97 -6.61
CA PRO A 204 4.82 -13.19 -7.77
C PRO A 204 6.34 -13.32 -8.01
N ARG A 205 6.75 -13.20 -9.27
CA ARG A 205 8.16 -13.04 -9.61
C ARG A 205 8.66 -11.72 -9.01
N LEU A 206 9.72 -11.76 -8.18
CA LEU A 206 10.21 -10.57 -7.48
C LEU A 206 10.61 -9.42 -8.42
N ALA A 207 11.04 -9.73 -9.65
CA ALA A 207 11.39 -8.74 -10.67
C ALA A 207 10.18 -8.05 -11.31
N SER A 208 8.98 -8.64 -11.20
CA SER A 208 7.74 -8.08 -11.75
C SER A 208 6.92 -7.30 -10.74
N VAL A 209 7.41 -7.16 -9.50
CA VAL A 209 6.83 -6.32 -8.46
C VAL A 209 7.57 -4.99 -8.42
N LEU A 210 6.84 -3.88 -8.60
CA LEU A 210 7.28 -2.51 -8.40
C LEU A 210 6.92 -2.06 -6.98
N PRO A 211 7.90 -1.91 -6.07
CA PRO A 211 7.64 -1.35 -4.75
C PRO A 211 7.27 0.12 -4.86
N LEU A 212 6.17 0.50 -4.23
CA LEU A 212 5.75 1.88 -4.02
C LEU A 212 6.10 2.25 -2.58
N VAL A 213 7.26 2.85 -2.41
CA VAL A 213 7.85 3.20 -1.11
C VAL A 213 7.30 4.54 -0.68
N ILE A 214 6.38 4.56 0.28
CA ILE A 214 5.84 5.83 0.79
C ILE A 214 6.78 6.41 1.85
N VAL A 215 7.14 7.67 1.65
CA VAL A 215 8.03 8.44 2.51
C VAL A 215 7.19 9.55 3.14
N LYS A 216 7.12 9.58 4.46
CA LYS A 216 6.42 10.63 5.22
C LYS A 216 7.44 11.56 5.85
N ASP A 217 7.10 12.83 5.99
CA ASP A 217 7.95 13.82 6.66
C ASP A 217 8.39 13.29 8.04
N PRO A 218 9.70 13.17 8.31
CA PRO A 218 10.19 12.66 9.58
C PRO A 218 9.64 13.45 10.77
N LEU A 219 9.44 14.76 10.64
CA LEU A 219 8.97 15.59 11.75
C LEU A 219 7.51 15.30 12.15
N THR A 220 6.65 14.90 11.21
CA THR A 220 5.28 14.44 11.54
C THR A 220 5.19 12.92 11.73
N TRP A 221 6.12 12.15 11.18
CA TRP A 221 6.19 10.70 11.33
C TRP A 221 6.65 10.27 12.73
N MET A 222 7.68 10.91 13.31
CA MET A 222 8.21 10.53 14.63
C MET A 222 7.18 10.66 15.75
N PRO A 223 6.43 11.77 15.90
CA PRO A 223 5.37 11.89 16.92
C PRO A 223 4.25 10.87 16.67
N SER A 224 3.94 10.55 15.40
CA SER A 224 2.97 9.50 15.06
C SER A 224 3.45 8.12 15.50
N THR A 225 4.75 7.84 15.39
CA THR A 225 5.37 6.60 15.84
C THR A 225 5.46 6.52 17.36
N CYS A 226 5.64 7.65 18.05
CA CYS A 226 5.51 7.71 19.51
C CYS A 226 4.10 7.29 19.98
N ARG A 227 3.05 7.83 19.34
CA ARG A 227 1.66 7.51 19.69
C ARG A 227 1.27 6.07 19.33
N HIS A 228 1.76 5.59 18.18
CA HIS A 228 1.46 4.27 17.66
C HIS A 228 2.76 3.57 17.21
N PRO A 229 3.50 2.95 18.14
CA PRO A 229 4.82 2.42 17.83
C PRO A 229 4.81 1.11 17.02
N TYR A 230 3.71 0.35 17.03
CA TYR A 230 3.62 -0.99 16.43
C TYR A 230 4.79 -1.88 16.87
N ALA A 231 5.66 -2.25 15.93
CA ALA A 231 6.84 -3.08 16.18
C ALA A 231 8.09 -2.28 16.55
N VAL A 232 8.01 -0.95 16.53
CA VAL A 232 9.07 -0.05 17.02
C VAL A 232 9.05 -0.11 18.55
N ARG A 233 10.20 -0.41 19.14
CA ARG A 233 10.40 -0.44 20.59
C ARG A 233 11.16 0.81 20.96
N LEU A 234 10.42 1.73 21.57
CA LEU A 234 10.94 2.93 22.20
C LEU A 234 11.40 2.59 23.63
N HIS A 235 12.32 3.35 24.20
CA HIS A 235 12.89 3.10 25.51
C HIS A 235 11.82 3.32 26.63
N MET A 236 11.15 2.23 27.01
CA MET A 236 10.20 1.90 28.11
C MET A 236 9.38 2.99 28.85
N ALA A 237 9.83 4.22 29.08
CA ALA A 237 9.04 5.30 29.71
C ALA A 237 8.09 6.04 28.74
N GLN A 238 8.10 5.66 27.46
CA GLN A 238 7.69 6.55 26.36
C GLN A 238 6.36 6.22 25.69
N LYS A 239 5.66 5.14 26.05
CA LYS A 239 4.51 4.67 25.26
C LYS A 239 3.34 5.67 25.19
N GLN A 240 3.34 6.74 26.01
CA GLN A 240 2.26 7.71 26.11
C GLN A 240 2.71 9.13 26.45
N SER A 241 4.00 9.50 26.35
CA SER A 241 4.37 10.89 26.64
C SER A 241 3.83 11.80 25.54
N LYS A 242 3.05 12.81 25.93
CA LYS A 242 2.58 13.87 25.01
C LYS A 242 3.74 14.68 24.42
N THR A 243 4.93 14.57 25.00
CA THR A 243 6.14 15.31 24.63
C THR A 243 7.01 14.58 23.60
N CYS A 244 6.71 13.31 23.28
CA CYS A 244 7.53 12.54 22.35
C CYS A 244 7.44 13.14 20.93
N PRO A 245 8.57 13.37 20.24
CA PRO A 245 9.85 12.71 20.45
C PRO A 245 10.82 13.33 21.48
N SER A 246 10.60 14.54 21.99
CA SER A 246 11.47 15.16 23.00
C SER A 246 11.30 14.57 24.41
N PRO A 247 12.37 14.39 25.21
CA PRO A 247 13.81 14.58 24.95
C PRO A 247 14.51 13.30 24.43
N HIS A 248 13.77 12.42 23.77
CA HIS A 248 14.17 11.04 23.50
C HIS A 248 14.54 10.79 22.04
N LEU A 249 14.53 11.83 21.22
CA LEU A 249 14.80 11.75 19.80
C LEU A 249 16.14 11.07 19.50
N ALA A 250 17.16 11.34 20.32
CA ALA A 250 18.51 10.80 20.22
C ALA A 250 18.72 9.43 20.92
N LYS A 251 17.67 8.80 21.46
CA LYS A 251 17.80 7.51 22.14
C LYS A 251 17.72 6.34 21.14
N PRO A 252 18.49 5.27 21.34
CA PRO A 252 18.40 4.08 20.50
C PRO A 252 17.00 3.49 20.44
N VAL A 253 16.63 3.02 19.26
CA VAL A 253 15.36 2.34 19.00
C VAL A 253 15.63 0.96 18.42
N SER A 254 14.67 0.05 18.60
CA SER A 254 14.74 -1.25 17.92
C SER A 254 13.42 -1.56 17.24
N VAL A 255 13.46 -2.32 16.15
CA VAL A 255 12.27 -2.66 15.37
C VAL A 255 12.20 -4.17 15.15
N ALA A 256 11.13 -4.77 15.65
CA ALA A 256 10.84 -6.19 15.45
C ALA A 256 10.09 -6.39 14.12
N PHE A 257 10.79 -6.24 12.99
CA PHE A 257 10.20 -6.45 11.66
C PHE A 257 9.63 -7.86 11.50
N GLN A 258 10.23 -8.85 12.17
CA GLN A 258 9.68 -10.18 12.41
C GLN A 258 9.84 -10.55 13.88
N ALA A 259 9.11 -11.59 14.31
CA ALA A 259 9.15 -12.06 15.69
C ALA A 259 10.57 -12.45 16.15
N ASP A 260 11.38 -13.02 15.25
CA ASP A 260 12.73 -13.52 15.48
C ASP A 260 13.83 -12.56 15.01
N ARG A 261 13.49 -11.43 14.38
CA ARG A 261 14.46 -10.48 13.82
C ARG A 261 14.18 -9.06 14.29
N VAL A 262 15.00 -8.63 15.24
CA VAL A 262 14.98 -7.27 15.80
C VAL A 262 16.21 -6.52 15.29
N LEU A 263 15.98 -5.44 14.54
CA LEU A 263 17.03 -4.50 14.14
C LEU A 263 17.15 -3.38 15.17
N ARG A 264 18.36 -2.86 15.38
CA ARG A 264 18.64 -1.72 16.27
C ARG A 264 19.13 -0.54 15.45
N TYR A 265 18.73 0.66 15.86
CA TYR A 265 19.10 1.93 15.25
C TYR A 265 19.48 2.91 16.35
N ASP A 266 20.37 3.85 16.04
CA ASP A 266 20.92 4.79 17.02
C ASP A 266 19.88 5.79 17.55
N SER A 267 18.87 6.11 16.74
CA SER A 267 17.84 7.10 17.04
C SER A 267 16.61 6.94 16.15
N LEU A 268 15.53 7.68 16.43
CA LEU A 268 14.36 7.73 15.53
C LEU A 268 14.71 8.33 14.14
N PRO A 269 15.48 9.44 14.04
CA PRO A 269 15.98 9.92 12.76
C PRO A 269 16.86 8.89 12.03
N ALA A 270 17.74 8.17 12.73
CA ALA A 270 18.56 7.12 12.13
C ALA A 270 17.70 5.98 11.57
N LEU A 271 16.69 5.51 12.31
CA LEU A 271 15.71 4.54 11.80
C LEU A 271 15.04 5.04 10.51
N TRP A 272 14.59 6.30 10.50
CA TRP A 272 13.95 6.88 9.31
C TRP A 272 14.93 6.91 8.13
N ARG A 273 16.15 7.42 8.33
CA ARG A 273 17.18 7.52 7.29
C ARG A 273 17.57 6.15 6.75
N ASP A 274 18.02 5.25 7.62
CA ASP A 274 18.66 4.00 7.25
C ASP A 274 17.67 3.07 6.53
N TRP A 275 16.41 3.03 6.99
CA TRP A 275 15.37 2.23 6.32
C TRP A 275 15.06 2.75 4.90
N HIS A 276 14.98 4.08 4.71
CA HIS A 276 14.72 4.66 3.40
C HIS A 276 15.95 4.58 2.48
N ALA A 277 17.16 4.68 3.04
CA ALA A 277 18.42 4.53 2.30
C ALA A 277 18.48 3.18 1.59
N GLU A 278 18.06 2.10 2.25
CA GLU A 278 18.01 0.77 1.62
C GLU A 278 17.13 0.73 0.36
N TYR A 279 16.01 1.46 0.33
CA TYR A 279 15.18 1.56 -0.87
C TYR A 279 15.72 2.58 -1.87
N TYR A 280 16.32 3.67 -1.40
CA TYR A 280 16.96 4.67 -2.25
C TYR A 280 18.14 4.07 -3.03
N ASP A 281 18.96 3.25 -2.40
CA ASP A 281 20.14 2.63 -3.02
C ASP A 281 19.82 1.31 -3.73
N ALA A 282 18.56 0.83 -3.65
CA ALA A 282 18.17 -0.44 -4.24
C ALA A 282 18.45 -0.48 -5.76
N PRO A 283 19.08 -1.55 -6.28
CA PRO A 283 19.45 -1.65 -7.69
C PRO A 283 18.27 -2.00 -8.60
N TYR A 284 17.12 -2.36 -8.02
CA TYR A 284 15.91 -2.73 -8.76
C TYR A 284 14.96 -1.53 -8.93
N PRO A 285 13.98 -1.60 -9.85
CA PRO A 285 12.99 -0.54 -10.01
C PRO A 285 12.11 -0.39 -8.76
N ARG A 286 11.95 0.84 -8.29
CA ARG A 286 11.07 1.26 -7.19
C ARG A 286 10.63 2.70 -7.44
N LEU A 287 9.48 3.07 -6.89
CA LEU A 287 9.08 4.47 -6.77
C LEU A 287 9.11 4.85 -5.30
N MET A 288 9.75 5.97 -4.95
CA MET A 288 9.59 6.58 -3.62
C MET A 288 8.66 7.78 -3.75
N LEU A 289 7.57 7.76 -3.00
CA LEU A 289 6.43 8.66 -3.12
C LEU A 289 6.28 9.45 -1.83
N ARG A 290 6.10 10.76 -1.94
CA ARG A 290 5.84 11.62 -0.78
C ARG A 290 4.43 11.35 -0.23
N SER A 291 4.31 11.08 1.07
CA SER A 291 3.03 10.81 1.74
C SER A 291 2.08 12.00 1.66
N GLU A 292 2.63 13.20 1.66
CA GLU A 292 1.86 14.44 1.60
C GLU A 292 1.33 14.69 0.18
N ASP A 293 2.05 14.27 -0.86
CA ASP A 293 1.48 14.28 -2.23
C ASP A 293 0.30 13.33 -2.37
N LEU A 294 0.32 12.17 -1.71
CA LEU A 294 -0.84 11.29 -1.69
C LEU A 294 -2.07 11.97 -1.06
N LEU A 295 -1.85 12.90 -0.13
CA LEU A 295 -2.91 13.64 0.53
C LEU A 295 -3.41 14.82 -0.32
N PHE A 296 -2.48 15.63 -0.83
CA PHE A 296 -2.76 16.89 -1.52
C PHE A 296 -3.02 16.73 -3.03
N ASP A 297 -2.45 15.71 -3.66
CA ASP A 297 -2.64 15.37 -5.09
C ASP A 297 -2.61 13.84 -5.31
N PRO A 298 -3.64 13.13 -4.82
CA PRO A 298 -3.75 11.69 -5.02
C PRO A 298 -3.79 11.32 -6.51
N ALA A 299 -4.29 12.21 -7.38
CA ALA A 299 -4.37 11.97 -8.82
C ALA A 299 -2.99 11.98 -9.48
N GLY A 300 -2.12 12.93 -9.14
CA GLY A 300 -0.74 12.98 -9.61
C GLY A 300 0.09 11.78 -9.14
N VAL A 301 -0.09 11.33 -7.89
CA VAL A 301 0.53 10.10 -7.38
C VAL A 301 0.03 8.88 -8.16
N ALA A 302 -1.28 8.70 -8.28
CA ALA A 302 -1.86 7.57 -9.00
C ALA A 302 -1.43 7.55 -10.47
N ARG A 303 -1.41 8.71 -11.13
CA ARG A 303 -0.94 8.87 -12.52
C ARG A 303 0.49 8.40 -12.70
N THR A 304 1.40 8.91 -11.86
CA THR A 304 2.82 8.55 -11.93
C THR A 304 3.02 7.03 -11.78
N VAL A 305 2.29 6.41 -10.85
CA VAL A 305 2.33 4.96 -10.67
C VAL A 305 1.74 4.22 -11.87
N CYS A 306 0.61 4.67 -12.42
CA CYS A 306 -0.01 4.05 -13.60
C CYS A 306 0.87 4.11 -14.84
N ASP A 307 1.46 5.27 -15.09
CA ASP A 307 2.40 5.45 -16.21
C ASP A 307 3.58 4.49 -16.03
N CYS A 308 4.09 4.35 -14.80
CA CYS A 308 5.17 3.42 -14.50
C CYS A 308 4.80 1.96 -14.80
N LEU A 309 3.57 1.56 -14.49
CA LEU A 309 3.04 0.22 -14.75
C LEU A 309 2.63 0.02 -16.22
N GLY A 310 2.44 1.10 -16.98
CA GLY A 310 1.84 1.09 -18.31
C GLY A 310 0.34 0.76 -18.28
N GLY A 311 -0.34 1.21 -17.22
CA GLY A 311 -1.79 1.15 -17.07
C GLY A 311 -2.47 2.47 -17.42
N ASP A 312 -3.79 2.47 -17.36
CA ASP A 312 -4.64 3.63 -17.64
C ASP A 312 -5.18 4.19 -16.32
N LEU A 313 -5.01 5.50 -16.12
CA LEU A 313 -5.59 6.20 -14.98
C LEU A 313 -7.11 6.33 -15.15
N ALA A 314 -7.85 6.19 -14.06
CA ALA A 314 -9.28 6.50 -14.03
C ALA A 314 -9.54 7.93 -14.51
N ALA A 315 -10.63 8.11 -15.25
CA ALA A 315 -11.11 9.44 -15.61
C ALA A 315 -11.43 10.24 -14.34
N GLU A 316 -11.41 11.57 -14.43
CA GLU A 316 -11.67 12.45 -13.28
C GLU A 316 -13.00 12.17 -12.58
N ALA A 317 -14.06 11.93 -13.37
CA ALA A 317 -15.39 11.58 -12.85
C ALA A 317 -15.43 10.23 -12.11
N ASP A 318 -14.49 9.34 -12.42
CA ASP A 318 -14.38 8.00 -11.82
C ASP A 318 -13.26 7.93 -10.76
N PHE A 319 -12.55 9.03 -10.50
CA PHE A 319 -11.40 9.02 -9.63
C PHE A 319 -11.82 8.88 -8.16
N VAL A 320 -11.46 7.77 -7.54
CA VAL A 320 -11.83 7.43 -6.16
C VAL A 320 -10.75 7.89 -5.20
N ILE A 321 -11.07 8.89 -4.37
CA ILE A 321 -10.26 9.25 -3.21
C ILE A 321 -10.88 8.60 -1.97
N GLU A 322 -10.24 7.55 -1.47
CA GLU A 322 -10.71 6.90 -0.25
C GLU A 322 -10.42 7.75 0.99
N GLY A 323 -11.46 8.38 1.52
CA GLY A 323 -11.43 9.08 2.80
C GLY A 323 -12.80 9.36 3.42
N GLY A 324 -13.89 8.90 2.79
CA GLY A 324 -15.27 9.20 3.19
C GLY A 324 -16.01 8.09 3.95
N LYS A 325 -15.54 6.82 3.90
CA LYS A 325 -16.15 5.73 4.69
C LYS A 325 -15.38 5.60 6.01
N LYS A 326 -16.11 5.54 7.14
CA LYS A 326 -15.58 5.34 8.51
C LYS A 326 -14.49 4.26 8.51
N GLY A 327 -13.23 4.67 8.43
CA GLY A 327 -12.11 3.76 8.22
C GLY A 327 -10.77 4.48 8.25
N VAL A 328 -9.79 3.84 8.88
CA VAL A 328 -8.42 4.28 9.20
C VAL A 328 -7.50 4.49 7.97
N ALA A 329 -8.02 4.99 6.85
CA ALA A 329 -7.29 5.06 5.58
C ALA A 329 -5.97 5.84 5.71
N PHE A 330 -5.99 7.00 6.40
CA PHE A 330 -4.83 7.88 6.58
C PHE A 330 -4.14 7.76 7.95
N GLY A 331 -4.51 6.76 8.75
CA GLY A 331 -3.86 6.50 10.04
C GLY A 331 -4.79 5.89 11.08
N HIS A 332 -4.18 5.35 12.13
CA HIS A 332 -4.87 4.90 13.35
C HIS A 332 -5.03 6.03 14.39
N ALA A 333 -4.55 7.23 14.08
CA ALA A 333 -4.71 8.38 14.96
C ALA A 333 -6.21 8.70 15.09
N GLN A 334 -6.69 8.79 16.34
CA GLN A 334 -8.06 9.20 16.64
C GLN A 334 -8.40 10.58 16.03
N ASP A 335 -7.35 11.36 15.74
CA ASP A 335 -7.40 12.76 15.32
C ASP A 335 -7.60 12.96 13.81
N THR A 336 -7.45 11.91 13.00
CA THR A 336 -7.67 11.99 11.54
C THR A 336 -8.70 10.95 11.10
N LYS A 337 -9.99 11.28 11.17
CA LYS A 337 -11.09 10.36 10.82
C LYS A 337 -11.37 10.27 9.33
N GLY A 338 -10.65 11.04 8.52
CA GLY A 338 -10.74 11.02 7.07
C GLY A 338 -9.73 11.96 6.40
N ARG A 339 -9.81 12.05 5.06
CA ARG A 339 -8.90 12.89 4.26
C ARG A 339 -9.00 14.37 4.63
N ARG A 340 -10.21 14.88 4.89
CA ARG A 340 -10.43 16.28 5.25
C ARG A 340 -9.66 16.65 6.53
N ASP A 341 -9.76 15.81 7.56
CA ASP A 341 -9.07 16.04 8.83
C ASP A 341 -7.55 15.90 8.66
N ALA A 342 -7.11 14.95 7.83
CA ALA A 342 -5.71 14.82 7.46
C ALA A 342 -5.21 16.06 6.70
N LEU A 343 -5.98 16.61 5.76
CA LEU A 343 -5.65 17.85 5.05
C LEU A 343 -5.54 19.04 6.01
N ALA A 344 -6.47 19.17 6.95
CA ALA A 344 -6.42 20.22 7.97
C ALA A 344 -5.20 20.05 8.88
N PHE A 345 -4.87 18.81 9.28
CA PHE A 345 -3.74 18.53 10.17
C PHE A 345 -2.39 18.72 9.46
N TYR A 346 -2.20 18.09 8.30
CA TYR A 346 -0.92 18.09 7.58
C TYR A 346 -0.75 19.28 6.64
N GLY A 347 -1.80 20.06 6.38
CA GLY A 347 -1.74 21.31 5.61
C GLY A 347 -1.25 22.51 6.42
N ASP A 348 -1.23 22.38 7.75
CA ASP A 348 -0.70 23.39 8.65
C ASP A 348 0.80 23.19 8.87
N ALA A 349 1.60 24.09 8.31
CA ALA A 349 3.06 24.05 8.42
C ALA A 349 3.54 24.17 9.88
N THR A 350 2.77 24.82 10.76
CA THR A 350 3.18 25.03 12.16
C THR A 350 3.14 23.72 12.96
N ARG A 351 2.18 22.84 12.65
CA ARG A 351 2.03 21.51 13.26
C ARG A 351 3.21 20.58 13.06
N ARG A 352 4.04 20.90 12.07
CA ARG A 352 5.27 20.16 11.78
C ARG A 352 6.27 20.21 12.94
N PHE A 353 6.29 21.33 13.67
CA PHE A 353 7.32 21.63 14.67
C PHE A 353 6.79 21.59 16.12
N GLU A 354 5.47 21.48 16.34
CA GLU A 354 4.81 21.57 17.65
C GLU A 354 5.36 20.65 18.76
N ASN A 355 6.03 19.54 18.40
CA ASN A 355 6.55 18.55 19.36
C ASN A 355 8.07 18.58 19.54
N TYR A 356 8.74 19.65 19.11
CA TYR A 356 10.20 19.73 19.07
C TYR A 356 10.70 20.98 19.79
N ALA A 357 11.72 20.80 20.63
CA ALA A 357 12.56 21.91 21.08
C ALA A 357 13.56 22.30 19.96
N PRO A 358 14.16 23.50 20.02
CA PRO A 358 15.19 23.91 19.06
C PRO A 358 16.33 22.90 18.92
N ASP A 359 16.82 22.34 20.04
CA ASP A 359 17.89 21.33 20.03
C ASP A 359 17.47 20.02 19.34
N ASP A 360 16.18 19.65 19.43
CA ASP A 360 15.67 18.49 18.72
C ASP A 360 15.69 18.74 17.20
N LEU A 361 15.31 19.94 16.75
CA LEU A 361 15.35 20.31 15.33
C LEU A 361 16.79 20.32 14.79
N ALA A 362 17.73 20.87 15.56
CA ALA A 362 19.15 20.84 15.22
C ALA A 362 19.67 19.38 15.12
N PHE A 363 19.24 18.49 16.02
CA PHE A 363 19.58 17.07 15.94
C PHE A 363 18.99 16.39 14.69
N VAL A 364 17.73 16.68 14.33
CA VAL A 364 17.14 16.18 13.07
C VAL A 364 17.91 16.71 11.87
N ALA A 365 18.22 18.01 11.83
CA ALA A 365 19.00 18.63 10.76
C ALA A 365 20.35 17.95 10.59
N ALA A 366 21.08 17.73 11.68
CA ALA A 366 22.37 17.05 11.64
C ALA A 366 22.25 15.58 11.19
N ALA A 367 21.21 14.87 11.63
CA ALA A 367 21.03 13.46 11.30
C ALA A 367 20.58 13.21 9.85
N LEU A 368 19.80 14.13 9.26
CA LEU A 368 19.12 13.95 7.98
C LEU A 368 19.53 14.94 6.89
N GLY A 369 20.24 16.03 7.23
CA GLY A 369 20.47 17.17 6.35
C GLY A 369 21.11 16.81 5.01
N ASP A 370 22.05 15.87 5.00
CA ASP A 370 22.73 15.41 3.79
C ASP A 370 22.03 14.24 3.09
N PHE A 371 20.95 13.71 3.67
CA PHE A 371 20.24 12.57 3.10
C PHE A 371 19.38 13.00 1.92
N ALA A 372 19.71 12.50 0.72
CA ALA A 372 19.09 12.96 -0.52
C ALA A 372 17.55 12.89 -0.53
N PRO A 373 16.86 11.81 -0.06
CA PRO A 373 15.40 11.81 0.04
C PRO A 373 14.82 12.91 0.94
N PHE A 374 15.49 13.27 2.04
CA PHE A 374 15.02 14.34 2.94
C PHE A 374 14.97 15.69 2.21
N ARG A 375 16.03 16.02 1.47
CA ARG A 375 16.10 17.24 0.65
C ARG A 375 15.20 17.19 -0.59
N TYR A 376 15.14 16.05 -1.26
CA TYR A 376 14.32 15.87 -2.47
C TYR A 376 12.85 16.13 -2.17
N PHE A 377 12.32 15.58 -1.08
CA PHE A 377 10.93 15.78 -0.66
C PHE A 377 10.67 17.10 0.06
N ARG A 378 11.67 17.99 0.14
CA ARG A 378 11.63 19.32 0.77
C ARG A 378 11.33 19.28 2.26
N TYR A 379 11.67 18.19 2.92
CA TYR A 379 11.52 18.05 4.37
C TYR A 379 12.63 18.80 5.14
N ASP A 380 13.66 19.32 4.47
CA ASP A 380 14.67 20.20 5.06
C ASP A 380 14.17 21.62 5.34
N ARG A 381 13.04 22.04 4.75
CA ARG A 381 12.53 23.41 4.88
C ARG A 381 12.13 23.77 6.32
N GLY A 382 12.66 24.87 6.84
CA GLY A 382 12.34 25.38 8.17
C GLY A 382 12.91 24.56 9.33
N VAL A 383 13.86 23.66 9.06
CA VAL A 383 14.55 22.87 10.10
C VAL A 383 15.84 23.58 10.59
N SER A 384 16.21 24.70 9.96
CA SER A 384 17.41 25.51 10.23
C SER A 384 17.21 26.66 11.19
#